data_AF-A0A6L2K2D6-F1
#
_entry.id   AF-A0A6L2K2D6-F1
#
_cell.length_a   1.000
_cell.length_b   1.000
_cell.length_c   1.000
_cell.angle_alpha   90.00
_cell.angle_beta   90.00
_cell.angle_gamma   90.00
#
_symmetry.space_group_name_H-M   'P 1'
#
loop_
_entity.id
_entity.type
_entity.pdbx_description
1 polymer ?
#
loop_
_entity_poly.entity_id
_entity_poly.type
_entity_poly.pdbx_seq_one_letter_code
_entity_poly.pdbx_strand_id
1 'polypeptide(L)'
;MSANGFEIVQTLIVGIEPDERVKKAMSEINAVARSRVAATEKAETEKILQIKRAEGEAKSKYLSGQGIARQRQAIVDGLRDIVFGFLVNVPKTNDKDVMDTVLVTQYFDTMNEIGASSKSSVMFIPHGPGVVRDVSTQIHDGLLQGHTATD
;
A
#
# COMPACT_ATOMS: atom_id res chain seq x y z
N MET A 1 18.89 -72.68 -64.25
CA MET A 1 18.11 -71.43 -64.05
C MET A 1 18.49 -70.87 -62.69
N SER A 2 19.42 -69.91 -62.63
CA SER A 2 19.89 -69.33 -61.37
C SER A 2 18.91 -68.26 -60.90
N ALA A 3 18.23 -68.51 -59.79
CA ALA A 3 17.42 -67.50 -59.11
C ALA A 3 18.36 -66.60 -58.30
N ASN A 4 18.57 -65.36 -58.76
CA ASN A 4 19.29 -64.35 -58.00
C ASN A 4 18.39 -63.90 -56.83
N GLY A 5 18.79 -64.21 -55.60
CA GLY A 5 18.08 -63.79 -54.39
C GLY A 5 18.73 -62.56 -53.77
N PHE A 6 17.96 -61.48 -53.60
CA PHE A 6 18.35 -60.31 -52.82
C PHE A 6 17.46 -60.24 -51.58
N GLU A 7 18.06 -60.06 -50.39
CA GLU A 7 17.36 -59.81 -49.14
C GLU A 7 17.45 -58.32 -48.81
N ILE A 8 16.31 -57.63 -48.78
CA ILE A 8 16.26 -56.20 -48.46
C ILE A 8 16.16 -56.06 -46.93
N VAL A 9 17.26 -55.66 -46.29
CA VAL A 9 17.36 -55.50 -44.82
C VAL A 9 16.61 -54.25 -44.33
N GLN A 10 16.73 -53.13 -45.05
CA GLN A 10 16.04 -51.88 -44.75
C GLN A 10 15.96 -51.01 -45.99
N THR A 11 14.80 -50.37 -46.20
CA THR A 11 14.61 -49.36 -47.25
C THR A 11 14.37 -48.02 -46.58
N LEU A 12 15.29 -47.06 -46.79
CA LEU A 12 15.13 -45.70 -46.30
C LEU A 12 14.30 -44.90 -47.29
N ILE A 13 13.20 -44.30 -46.83
CA ILE A 13 12.42 -43.36 -47.63
C ILE A 13 13.23 -42.07 -47.73
N VAL A 14 13.70 -41.74 -48.94
CA VAL A 14 14.59 -40.60 -49.19
C VAL A 14 13.81 -39.27 -49.27
N GLY A 15 12.50 -39.33 -49.52
CA GLY A 15 11.63 -38.15 -49.50
C GLY A 15 10.19 -38.46 -49.82
N ILE A 16 9.26 -37.77 -49.15
CA ILE A 16 7.85 -37.69 -49.49
C ILE A 16 7.55 -36.21 -49.70
N GLU A 17 7.18 -35.83 -50.92
CA GLU A 17 6.75 -34.48 -51.22
C GLU A 17 5.21 -34.43 -51.28
N PRO A 18 4.55 -33.89 -50.25
CA PRO A 18 3.12 -33.63 -50.31
C PRO A 18 2.85 -32.42 -51.22
N ASP A 19 1.63 -32.36 -51.75
CA ASP A 19 1.15 -31.22 -52.53
C ASP A 19 1.33 -29.88 -51.77
N GLU A 20 1.72 -28.82 -52.49
CA GLU A 20 1.96 -27.50 -51.89
C GLU A 20 0.78 -26.99 -51.07
N ARG A 21 -0.46 -27.27 -51.50
CA ARG A 21 -1.67 -26.85 -50.78
C ARG A 21 -1.77 -27.56 -49.43
N VAL A 22 -1.42 -28.84 -49.36
CA VAL A 22 -1.41 -29.62 -48.11
C VAL A 22 -0.32 -29.13 -47.18
N LYS A 23 0.88 -28.86 -47.70
CA LYS A 23 2.01 -28.33 -46.91
C LYS A 23 1.68 -26.97 -46.29
N LYS A 24 1.05 -26.08 -47.07
CA LYS A 24 0.62 -24.77 -46.59
C LYS A 24 -0.49 -24.88 -45.54
N ALA A 25 -1.52 -25.69 -45.80
CA ALA A 25 -2.61 -25.92 -44.86
C ALA A 25 -2.12 -26.53 -43.53
N MET A 26 -1.22 -27.54 -43.59
CA MET A 26 -0.63 -28.13 -42.39
C MET A 26 0.23 -27.13 -41.60
N SER A 27 0.99 -26.26 -42.29
CA SER A 27 1.78 -25.21 -41.65
C SER A 27 0.88 -24.20 -40.93
N GLU A 28 -0.20 -23.76 -41.57
CA GLU A 28 -1.18 -22.83 -40.98
C GLU A 28 -1.89 -23.46 -39.77
N ILE A 29 -2.32 -24.72 -39.85
CA ILE A 29 -2.93 -25.43 -38.72
C ILE A 29 -1.97 -25.50 -37.52
N ASN A 30 -0.71 -25.83 -37.76
CA ASN A 30 0.30 -25.90 -36.71
C ASN A 30 0.63 -24.52 -36.12
N ALA A 31 0.69 -23.49 -36.96
CA ALA A 31 0.90 -22.11 -36.52
C ALA A 31 -0.25 -21.62 -35.64
N VAL A 32 -1.50 -21.88 -36.04
CA VAL A 32 -2.70 -21.53 -35.25
C VAL A 32 -2.74 -22.33 -33.95
N ALA A 33 -2.47 -23.64 -33.98
CA ALA A 33 -2.44 -24.47 -32.77
C ALA A 33 -1.39 -23.99 -31.76
N ARG A 34 -0.16 -23.69 -32.21
CA ARG A 34 0.89 -23.10 -31.35
C ARG A 34 0.50 -21.72 -30.84
N SER A 35 -0.06 -20.88 -31.69
CA SER A 35 -0.47 -19.53 -31.30
C SER A 35 -1.59 -19.58 -30.27
N ARG A 36 -2.52 -20.53 -30.37
CA ARG A 36 -3.60 -20.71 -29.40
C ARG A 36 -3.06 -21.11 -28.03
N VAL A 37 -2.12 -22.06 -27.98
CA VAL A 37 -1.47 -22.48 -26.73
C VAL A 37 -0.70 -21.31 -26.10
N ALA A 38 0.07 -20.58 -26.90
CA ALA A 38 0.80 -19.41 -26.41
C ALA A 38 -0.15 -18.30 -25.91
N ALA A 39 -1.30 -18.10 -26.56
CA ALA A 39 -2.30 -17.13 -26.14
C ALA A 39 -2.98 -17.54 -24.82
N THR A 40 -3.31 -18.82 -24.64
CA THR A 40 -3.90 -19.32 -23.39
C THR A 40 -2.93 -19.19 -22.22
N GLU A 41 -1.66 -19.56 -22.41
CA GLU A 41 -0.62 -19.43 -21.37
C GLU A 41 -0.38 -17.97 -20.99
N LYS A 42 -0.35 -17.06 -21.98
CA LYS A 42 -0.24 -15.62 -21.72
C LYS A 42 -1.43 -15.08 -20.95
N ALA A 43 -2.65 -15.45 -21.32
CA ALA A 43 -3.85 -15.02 -20.63
C ALA A 43 -3.91 -15.51 -19.18
N GLU A 44 -3.50 -16.75 -18.91
CA GLU A 44 -3.39 -17.28 -17.56
C GLU A 44 -2.32 -16.55 -16.74
N THR A 45 -1.16 -16.28 -17.34
CA THR A 45 -0.08 -15.52 -16.70
C THR A 45 -0.55 -14.12 -16.31
N GLU A 46 -1.24 -13.43 -17.21
CA GLU A 46 -1.76 -12.09 -16.97
C GLU A 46 -2.83 -12.07 -15.86
N LYS A 47 -3.72 -13.07 -15.86
CA LYS A 47 -4.70 -13.27 -14.78
C LYS A 47 -4.03 -13.46 -13.43
N ILE A 48 -3.01 -14.33 -13.35
CA ILE A 48 -2.27 -14.58 -12.10
C ILE A 48 -1.56 -13.30 -11.64
N LEU A 49 -0.93 -12.57 -12.56
CA LEU A 49 -0.24 -11.32 -12.24
C LEU A 49 -1.21 -10.27 -11.69
N GLN A 50 -2.40 -10.14 -12.28
CA GLN A 50 -3.43 -9.21 -11.83
C GLN A 50 -3.98 -9.58 -10.45
N ILE A 51 -4.27 -10.87 -10.20
CA ILE A 51 -4.74 -11.33 -8.88
C ILE A 51 -3.68 -11.10 -7.81
N LYS A 52 -2.42 -11.49 -8.07
CA LYS A 52 -1.33 -11.29 -7.11
C LYS A 52 -1.08 -9.81 -6.81
N ARG A 53 -1.21 -8.94 -7.81
CA ARG A 53 -1.11 -7.49 -7.61
C ARG A 53 -2.24 -6.98 -6.71
N ALA A 54 -3.47 -7.39 -6.98
CA ALA A 54 -4.63 -7.01 -6.15
C ALA A 54 -4.51 -7.53 -4.71
N GLU A 55 -4.07 -8.77 -4.52
CA GLU A 55 -3.79 -9.35 -3.20
C GLU A 55 -2.68 -8.58 -2.46
N GLY A 56 -1.60 -8.23 -3.17
CA GLY A 56 -0.51 -7.43 -2.63
C GLY A 56 -0.96 -6.03 -2.19
N GLU A 57 -1.76 -5.36 -3.01
CA GLU A 57 -2.32 -4.05 -2.70
C GLU A 57 -3.27 -4.10 -1.50
N ALA A 58 -4.14 -5.12 -1.42
CA ALA A 58 -5.03 -5.32 -0.28
C ALA A 58 -4.26 -5.57 1.01
N LYS A 59 -3.25 -6.46 0.96
CA LYS A 59 -2.41 -6.79 2.12
C LYS A 59 -1.57 -5.59 2.58
N SER A 60 -1.05 -4.80 1.63
CA SER A 60 -0.33 -3.56 1.93
C SER A 60 -1.20 -2.55 2.67
N LYS A 61 -2.42 -2.30 2.18
CA LYS A 61 -3.39 -1.41 2.85
C LYS A 61 -3.76 -1.92 4.25
N TYR A 62 -3.97 -3.22 4.40
CA TYR A 62 -4.27 -3.83 5.70
C TYR A 62 -3.11 -3.63 6.70
N LEU A 63 -1.88 -3.94 6.30
CA LEU A 63 -0.69 -3.78 7.14
C LEU A 63 -0.44 -2.30 7.49
N SER A 64 -0.64 -1.39 6.53
CA SER A 64 -0.56 0.05 6.76
C SER A 64 -1.58 0.52 7.80
N GLY A 65 -2.85 0.09 7.65
CA GLY A 65 -3.90 0.39 8.64
C GLY A 65 -3.60 -0.17 10.03
N GLN A 66 -3.08 -1.40 10.11
CA GLN A 66 -2.63 -1.99 11.38
C GLN A 66 -1.46 -1.21 12.00
N GLY A 67 -0.51 -0.75 11.19
CA GLY A 67 0.61 0.09 11.62
C GLY A 67 0.12 1.41 12.23
N ILE A 68 -0.79 2.11 11.54
CA ILE A 68 -1.40 3.36 12.03
C ILE A 68 -2.16 3.13 13.34
N ALA A 69 -2.95 2.05 13.43
CA ALA A 69 -3.69 1.74 14.65
C ALA A 69 -2.74 1.47 15.84
N ARG A 70 -1.67 0.70 15.63
CA ARG A 70 -0.65 0.46 16.65
C ARG A 70 0.10 1.74 17.04
N GLN A 71 0.43 2.60 16.07
CA GLN A 71 1.04 3.89 16.34
C GLN A 71 0.12 4.77 17.20
N ARG A 72 -1.18 4.84 16.87
CA ARG A 72 -2.16 5.59 17.68
C ARG A 72 -2.27 5.03 19.10
N GLN A 73 -2.28 3.70 19.25
CA GLN A 73 -2.29 3.08 20.57
C GLN A 73 -1.06 3.47 21.39
N ALA A 74 0.13 3.40 20.79
CA ALA A 74 1.38 3.80 21.46
C ALA A 74 1.40 5.28 21.87
N ILE A 75 0.80 6.16 21.05
CA ILE A 75 0.64 7.59 21.40
C ILE A 75 -0.27 7.75 22.61
N VAL A 76 -1.43 7.08 22.64
CA VAL A 76 -2.38 7.16 23.76
C VAL A 76 -1.76 6.60 25.05
N ASP A 77 -1.06 5.48 24.95
CA ASP A 77 -0.38 4.87 26.09
C ASP A 77 0.76 5.79 26.62
N GLY A 78 1.54 6.40 25.72
CA GLY A 78 2.55 7.39 26.11
C GLY A 78 1.96 8.64 26.76
N LEU A 79 0.83 9.15 26.26
CA LEU A 79 0.12 10.27 26.88
C LEU A 79 -0.39 9.91 28.27
N ARG A 80 -0.92 8.69 28.43
CA ARG A 80 -1.36 8.18 29.73
C ARG A 80 -0.20 8.16 30.73
N ASP A 81 0.97 7.68 30.32
CA ASP A 81 2.16 7.67 31.19
C ASP A 81 2.59 9.08 31.60
N ILE A 82 2.49 10.07 30.70
CA ILE A 82 2.73 11.48 31.00
C ILE A 82 1.75 11.98 32.07
N VAL A 83 0.45 11.69 31.92
CA VAL A 83 -0.58 12.09 32.89
C VAL A 83 -0.33 11.43 34.26
N PHE A 84 -0.04 10.12 34.29
CA PHE A 84 0.28 9.42 35.54
C PHE A 84 1.54 9.96 36.21
N GLY A 85 2.60 10.25 35.44
CA GLY A 85 3.83 10.85 35.95
C GLY A 85 3.60 12.23 36.58
N PHE A 86 2.67 13.02 36.04
CA PHE A 86 2.35 14.34 36.56
C PHE A 86 1.47 14.29 37.82
N LEU A 87 0.51 13.36 37.87
CA LEU A 87 -0.34 13.12 39.04
C LEU A 87 0.43 12.64 40.27
N VAL A 88 1.49 11.83 40.06
CA VAL A 88 2.28 11.27 41.16
C VAL A 88 3.30 12.28 41.71
N ASN A 89 3.91 13.11 40.86
CA ASN A 89 5.02 13.98 41.26
C ASN A 89 4.59 15.39 41.70
N VAL A 90 3.35 15.81 41.42
CA VAL A 90 2.85 17.15 41.78
C VAL A 90 1.57 17.01 42.62
N PRO A 91 1.62 17.31 43.93
CA PRO A 91 0.42 17.24 44.77
C PRO A 91 -0.55 18.39 44.45
N LYS A 92 -1.84 18.05 44.26
CA LYS A 92 -2.98 18.93 43.89
C LYS A 92 -3.13 19.31 42.41
N THR A 93 -2.67 18.49 41.48
CA THR A 93 -2.96 18.69 40.05
C THR A 93 -4.46 18.59 39.77
N ASN A 94 -5.03 19.60 39.10
CA ASN A 94 -6.39 19.59 38.58
C ASN A 94 -6.39 19.05 37.14
N ASP A 95 -7.48 18.42 36.67
CA ASP A 95 -7.60 17.91 35.29
C ASP A 95 -7.33 18.99 34.23
N LYS A 96 -7.60 20.25 34.58
CA LYS A 96 -7.30 21.44 33.76
C LYS A 96 -5.80 21.68 33.56
N ASP A 97 -4.98 21.49 34.59
CA ASP A 97 -3.53 21.73 34.53
C ASP A 97 -2.83 20.67 33.66
N VAL A 98 -3.35 19.44 33.69
CA VAL A 98 -2.92 18.35 32.81
C VAL A 98 -3.25 18.68 31.36
N MET A 99 -4.48 19.12 31.08
CA MET A 99 -4.92 19.48 29.73
C MET A 99 -4.10 20.64 29.15
N ASP A 100 -3.82 21.66 29.96
CA ASP A 100 -3.00 22.80 29.56
C ASP A 100 -1.55 22.38 29.21
N THR A 101 -0.97 21.46 29.98
CA THR A 101 0.38 20.92 29.70
C THR A 101 0.42 20.12 28.39
N VAL A 102 -0.63 19.34 28.10
CA VAL A 102 -0.77 18.60 26.84
C VAL A 102 -0.95 19.55 25.64
N LEU A 103 -1.75 20.60 25.78
CA LEU A 103 -1.95 21.62 24.74
C LEU A 103 -0.66 22.36 24.40
N VAL A 104 0.13 22.73 25.42
CA VAL A 104 1.44 23.37 25.22
C VAL A 104 2.43 22.42 24.53
N THR A 105 2.42 21.12 24.87
CA THR A 105 3.28 20.13 24.21
C THR A 105 2.88 19.94 22.74
N GLN A 106 1.58 19.83 22.46
CA GLN A 106 1.06 19.74 21.09
C GLN A 106 1.39 20.98 20.25
N TYR A 107 1.38 22.17 20.87
CA TYR A 107 1.79 23.42 20.23
C TYR A 107 3.27 23.37 19.80
N PHE A 108 4.16 22.85 20.65
CA PHE A 108 5.58 22.72 20.29
C PHE A 108 5.86 21.58 19.30
N ASP A 109 5.16 20.45 19.42
CA ASP A 109 5.30 19.34 18.48
C ASP A 109 4.85 19.72 17.06
N THR A 110 3.74 20.45 16.95
CA THR A 110 3.28 20.98 15.65
C THR A 110 4.25 22.01 15.08
N MET A 111 4.80 22.89 15.93
CA MET A 111 5.85 23.82 15.51
C MET A 111 7.11 23.09 15.03
N ASN A 112 7.51 22.02 15.71
CA ASN A 112 8.67 21.21 15.34
C ASN A 112 8.44 20.43 14.03
N GLU A 113 7.26 19.84 13.83
CA GLU A 113 6.89 19.15 12.58
C GLU A 113 6.85 20.13 11.38
N ILE A 114 6.28 21.33 11.59
CA ILE A 114 6.26 22.39 10.58
C ILE A 114 7.67 22.91 10.27
N GLY A 115 8.56 22.99 11.27
CA GLY A 115 9.96 23.37 11.11
C GLY A 115 10.82 22.29 10.45
N ALA A 116 10.54 21.01 10.70
CA ALA A 116 11.25 19.88 10.09
C ALA A 116 10.83 19.63 8.64
N SER A 117 9.60 20.01 8.27
CA SER A 117 9.15 20.05 6.88
C SER A 117 9.86 21.19 6.14
N SER A 118 10.97 20.85 5.47
CA SER A 118 11.90 21.75 4.77
C SER A 118 11.30 22.65 3.66
N LYS A 119 9.96 22.70 3.51
CA LYS A 119 9.21 23.54 2.57
C LYS A 119 8.44 24.71 3.22
N SER A 120 8.51 24.93 4.54
CA SER A 120 7.77 26.03 5.17
C SER A 120 8.54 27.36 5.18
N SER A 121 8.04 28.31 4.40
CA SER A 121 8.47 29.71 4.33
C SER A 121 7.82 30.53 5.45
N VAL A 122 8.59 30.96 6.45
CA VAL A 122 8.27 32.00 7.47
C VAL A 122 6.86 31.89 8.10
N MET A 123 6.78 31.26 9.27
CA MET A 123 5.57 31.24 10.10
C MET A 123 5.53 32.48 11.00
N PHE A 124 4.61 33.42 10.75
CA PHE A 124 4.43 34.61 11.60
C PHE A 124 3.52 34.24 12.79
N ILE A 125 4.14 34.02 13.95
CA ILE A 125 3.43 33.72 15.18
C ILE A 125 3.32 35.01 16.00
N PRO A 126 2.12 35.53 16.27
CA PRO A 126 1.95 36.60 17.24
C PRO A 126 2.26 36.03 18.63
N HIS A 127 3.49 36.21 19.11
CA HIS A 127 3.92 35.77 20.43
C HIS A 127 3.61 36.85 21.46
N GLY A 128 2.37 36.88 21.93
CA GLY A 128 1.98 37.61 23.13
C GLY A 128 1.59 36.61 24.23
N PRO A 129 1.93 36.84 25.51
CA PRO A 129 1.60 35.93 26.61
C PRO A 129 0.08 35.67 26.79
N GLY A 130 -0.80 36.47 26.16
CA GLY A 130 -2.25 36.24 26.11
C GLY A 130 -2.72 35.26 25.02
N VAL A 131 -1.92 35.00 23.99
CA VAL A 131 -2.35 34.25 22.80
C VAL A 131 -2.56 32.77 23.10
N VAL A 132 -1.80 32.17 24.02
CA VAL A 132 -2.01 30.76 24.40
C VAL A 132 -3.36 30.57 25.07
N ARG A 133 -3.79 31.54 25.88
CA ARG A 133 -5.12 31.54 26.50
C ARG A 133 -6.20 31.74 25.44
N ASP A 134 -6.01 32.69 24.53
CA ASP A 134 -6.98 32.96 23.46
C ASP A 134 -7.12 31.77 22.49
N VAL A 135 -6.03 31.08 22.16
CA VAL A 135 -6.04 29.86 21.33
C VAL A 135 -6.74 28.70 22.05
N SER A 136 -6.45 28.48 23.35
CA SER A 136 -7.15 27.46 24.14
C SER A 136 -8.66 27.73 24.21
N THR A 137 -9.05 29.00 24.40
CA THR A 137 -10.46 29.43 24.44
C THR A 137 -11.14 29.23 23.08
N GLN A 138 -10.48 29.61 21.98
CA GLN A 138 -11.01 29.43 20.62
C GLN A 138 -11.16 27.95 20.22
N ILE A 139 -10.23 27.08 20.63
CA ILE A 139 -10.34 25.63 20.38
C ILE A 139 -11.51 25.05 21.16
N HIS A 140 -11.67 25.43 22.43
CA HIS A 140 -12.77 24.98 23.28
C HIS A 140 -14.14 25.42 22.72
N ASP A 141 -14.28 26.70 22.36
CA ASP A 141 -15.52 27.24 21.80
C ASP A 141 -15.82 26.65 20.42
N GLY A 142 -14.80 26.42 19.58
CA GLY A 142 -14.95 25.76 18.28
C GLY A 142 -15.45 24.31 18.39
N LEU A 143 -14.95 23.55 19.38
CA LEU A 143 -15.41 22.19 19.65
C LEU A 143 -16.86 22.17 20.15
N LEU A 144 -17.22 23.12 21.04
CA LEU A 144 -18.58 23.26 21.56
C LEU A 144 -19.58 23.63 20.45
N GLN A 145 -19.22 24.58 19.59
CA GLN A 145 -20.03 25.02 18.45
C GLN A 145 -20.22 23.88 17.43
N GLY A 146 -19.18 23.07 17.19
CA GLY A 146 -19.25 21.91 16.29
C GLY A 146 -20.21 20.82 16.78
N HIS A 147 -20.30 20.62 18.10
CA HIS A 147 -21.26 19.69 18.71
C HIS A 147 -22.70 20.21 18.64
N THR A 148 -22.92 21.53 18.68
CA THR A 148 -24.27 22.12 18.51
C THR A 148 -24.76 22.18 17.06
N ALA A 149 -23.86 22.01 16.08
CA ALA A 149 -24.18 22.02 14.66
C ALA A 149 -24.44 20.63 14.07
N THR A 150 -24.30 19.57 14.87
CA THR A 150 -24.47 18.16 14.46
C THR A 150 -25.78 17.51 14.95
N ASP A 151 -26.63 18.26 15.65
CA ASP A 151 -28.07 17.99 15.85
C ASP A 151 -28.92 18.85 14.90
#